data_AF-A0A3M4T2S7-F1
#
_entry.id   AF-A0A3M4T2S7-F1
#
_cell.length_a   1.000
_cell.length_b   1.000
_cell.length_c   1.000
_cell.angle_alpha   90.00
_cell.angle_beta   90.00
_cell.angle_gamma   90.00
#
_symmetry.space_group_name_H-M   'P 1'
#
loop_
_entity.id
_entity.type
_entity.pdbx_description
1 polymer ?
#
loop_
_entity_poly.entity_id
_entity_poly.type
_entity_poly.pdbx_seq_one_letter_code
_entity_poly.pdbx_strand_id
1 'polypeptide(L)'
;MAAGEKLLLEVGKSYEGLAAHAATPDIQTLQRVLNLQDEVISTRARELTAVDPRGGRIAGVMVNRLLNDLTGSDGVYQAYRQEAALAEQVGKQRQAAETRLQATLDKIGEFGNQSLAVANEAKAGADSIIATSLSLLLIACLLAVVAAAVIGTWVAFSLRRPLAAFREVLKTLTSGDMRVRFDVSRRDEFGELGGYLNEFTQSLQQTFRQLIGSADTLALTASQNAQISEQTTRVVDEQKDRLNSAASAMNEMESTVEEVARRAQDTRGAVDSTSELTNKVQKRVAETIVNIRQQAEQVNKASAVTDELQK
;
A
#
# COMPACT_ATOMS: atom_id res chain seq x y z
N MET A 1 -6.90 -8.27 139.51
CA MET A 1 -6.08 -8.91 138.47
C MET A 1 -6.92 -9.47 137.31
N ALA A 2 -8.03 -10.18 137.54
CA ALA A 2 -8.81 -10.82 136.47
C ALA A 2 -9.43 -9.90 135.37
N ALA A 3 -9.68 -8.61 135.65
CA ALA A 3 -10.31 -7.70 134.68
C ALA A 3 -9.34 -7.17 133.60
N GLY A 4 -8.06 -6.98 133.94
CA GLY A 4 -7.05 -6.49 132.99
C GLY A 4 -6.63 -7.55 131.96
N GLU A 5 -6.54 -8.81 132.39
CA GLU A 5 -6.19 -9.94 131.53
C GLU A 5 -7.29 -10.21 130.48
N LYS A 6 -8.57 -10.05 130.87
CA LYS A 6 -9.71 -10.12 129.95
C LYS A 6 -9.68 -9.00 128.91
N LEU A 7 -9.31 -7.78 129.29
CA LEU A 7 -9.19 -6.65 128.36
C LEU A 7 -8.06 -6.87 127.34
N LEU A 8 -6.92 -7.38 127.79
CA LEU A 8 -5.79 -7.73 126.91
C LEU A 8 -6.14 -8.85 125.92
N LEU A 9 -6.89 -9.86 126.36
CA LEU A 9 -7.36 -10.93 125.49
C LEU A 9 -8.25 -10.39 124.36
N GLU A 10 -9.18 -9.49 124.66
CA GLU A 10 -10.08 -8.91 123.64
C GLU A 10 -9.33 -7.97 122.69
N VAL A 11 -8.37 -7.19 123.18
CA VAL A 11 -7.44 -6.40 122.33
C VAL A 11 -6.59 -7.31 121.44
N GLY A 12 -6.12 -8.45 121.95
CA GLY A 12 -5.36 -9.44 121.18
C GLY A 12 -6.18 -10.02 120.02
N LYS A 13 -7.48 -10.27 120.22
CA LYS A 13 -8.36 -10.73 119.14
C LYS A 13 -8.58 -9.66 118.04
N SER A 14 -8.48 -8.36 118.35
CA SER A 14 -8.49 -7.29 117.32
C SER A 14 -7.25 -7.31 116.46
N TYR A 15 -6.09 -7.56 117.07
CA TYR A 15 -4.86 -7.76 116.36
C TYR A 15 -4.89 -9.01 115.46
N GLU A 16 -5.40 -10.14 115.98
CA GLU A 16 -5.59 -11.36 115.18
C GLU A 16 -6.53 -11.13 113.99
N GLY A 17 -7.60 -10.34 114.17
CA GLY A 17 -8.50 -9.95 113.08
C GLY A 17 -7.80 -9.16 111.97
N LEU A 18 -6.94 -8.21 112.34
CA LEU A 18 -6.12 -7.45 111.38
C LEU A 18 -5.07 -8.32 110.69
N ALA A 19 -4.41 -9.21 111.43
CA ALA A 19 -3.43 -10.15 110.88
C ALA A 19 -4.09 -11.16 109.92
N ALA A 20 -5.31 -11.62 110.23
CA ALA A 20 -6.09 -12.48 109.36
C ALA A 20 -6.51 -11.77 108.07
N HIS A 21 -6.89 -10.48 108.14
CA HIS A 21 -7.15 -9.68 106.95
C HIS A 21 -5.89 -9.48 106.09
N ALA A 22 -4.73 -9.24 106.74
CA ALA A 22 -3.46 -9.13 106.03
C ALA A 22 -3.05 -10.43 105.33
N ALA A 23 -3.42 -11.59 105.87
CA ALA A 23 -3.17 -12.90 105.25
C ALA A 23 -4.19 -13.25 104.16
N THR A 24 -5.47 -12.93 104.40
CA THR A 24 -6.59 -13.15 103.47
C THR A 24 -7.45 -11.89 103.43
N PRO A 25 -7.32 -11.05 102.40
CA PRO A 25 -8.02 -9.77 102.31
C PRO A 25 -9.54 -9.95 102.25
N ASP A 26 -10.21 -9.84 103.39
CA ASP A 26 -11.67 -9.76 103.52
C ASP A 26 -12.05 -8.58 104.41
N ILE A 27 -12.41 -7.47 103.77
CA ILE A 27 -12.72 -6.23 104.47
C ILE A 27 -14.05 -6.33 105.23
N GLN A 28 -14.99 -7.16 104.76
CA GLN A 28 -16.29 -7.33 105.41
C GLN A 28 -16.16 -8.12 106.71
N THR A 29 -15.32 -9.17 106.69
CA THR A 29 -15.01 -9.94 107.90
C THR A 29 -14.21 -9.09 108.88
N LEU A 30 -13.24 -8.30 108.43
CA LEU A 30 -12.49 -7.38 109.30
C LEU A 30 -13.41 -6.34 109.96
N GLN A 31 -14.33 -5.74 109.20
CA GLN A 31 -15.31 -4.77 109.72
C GLN A 31 -16.16 -5.36 110.84
N ARG A 32 -16.66 -6.59 110.63
CA ARG A 32 -17.51 -7.29 111.60
C ARG A 32 -16.74 -7.55 112.90
N VAL A 33 -15.49 -8.03 112.79
CA VAL A 33 -14.64 -8.34 113.94
C VAL A 33 -14.31 -7.08 114.74
N LEU A 34 -13.91 -5.99 114.08
CA LEU A 34 -13.56 -4.74 114.75
C LEU A 34 -14.75 -4.06 115.43
N ASN A 35 -15.94 -4.07 114.81
CA ASN A 35 -17.15 -3.51 115.42
C ASN A 35 -17.59 -4.27 116.67
N LEU A 36 -17.56 -5.62 116.62
CA LEU A 36 -17.88 -6.46 117.78
C LEU A 36 -16.91 -6.21 118.93
N GLN A 37 -15.62 -6.05 118.61
CA GLN A 37 -14.58 -5.87 119.61
C GLN A 37 -14.55 -4.46 120.18
N ASP A 38 -14.90 -3.42 119.42
CA ASP A 38 -15.04 -2.04 119.93
C ASP A 38 -16.03 -1.97 121.12
N GLU A 39 -17.18 -2.62 120.99
CA GLU A 39 -18.21 -2.69 122.03
C GLU A 39 -17.76 -3.52 123.24
N VAL A 40 -17.10 -4.66 123.00
CA VAL A 40 -16.60 -5.55 124.07
C VAL A 40 -15.43 -4.91 124.81
N ILE A 41 -14.46 -4.35 124.10
CA ILE A 41 -13.25 -3.71 124.66
C ILE A 41 -13.64 -2.46 125.47
N SER A 42 -14.54 -1.62 124.96
CA SER A 42 -15.02 -0.44 125.69
C SER A 42 -15.80 -0.80 126.96
N THR A 43 -16.56 -1.90 126.94
CA THR A 43 -17.27 -2.43 128.10
C THR A 43 -16.30 -3.00 129.15
N ARG A 44 -15.32 -3.80 128.73
CA ARG A 44 -14.27 -4.34 129.62
C ARG A 44 -13.37 -3.25 130.21
N ALA A 45 -13.09 -2.18 129.46
CA ALA A 45 -12.35 -1.02 129.96
C ALA A 45 -13.13 -0.26 131.06
N ARG A 46 -14.47 -0.13 130.91
CA ARG A 46 -15.34 0.44 131.95
C ARG A 46 -15.41 -0.46 133.20
N GLU A 47 -15.54 -1.77 133.03
CA GLU A 47 -15.48 -2.74 134.14
C GLU A 47 -14.15 -2.67 134.89
N LEU A 48 -13.02 -2.56 134.18
CA LEU A 48 -11.70 -2.39 134.81
C LEU A 48 -11.61 -1.10 135.63
N THR A 49 -12.22 -0.02 135.15
CA THR A 49 -12.29 1.27 135.87
C THR A 49 -13.13 1.21 137.14
N ALA A 50 -14.17 0.37 137.16
CA ALA A 50 -14.98 0.14 138.36
C ALA A 50 -14.25 -0.67 139.45
N VAL A 51 -13.27 -1.51 139.06
CA VAL A 51 -12.48 -2.35 139.97
C VAL A 51 -11.18 -1.68 140.42
N ASP A 52 -10.51 -0.94 139.53
CA ASP A 52 -9.29 -0.15 139.80
C ASP A 52 -9.38 1.23 139.12
N PRO A 53 -9.70 2.30 139.87
CA PRO A 53 -9.85 3.64 139.31
C PRO A 53 -8.56 4.23 138.71
N ARG A 54 -7.38 3.83 139.18
CA ARG A 54 -6.11 4.35 138.65
C ARG A 54 -5.67 3.55 137.42
N GLY A 55 -5.67 2.22 137.51
CA GLY A 55 -5.34 1.34 136.40
C GLY A 55 -6.34 1.45 135.24
N GLY A 56 -7.63 1.56 135.53
CA GLY A 56 -8.68 1.71 134.53
C GLY A 56 -8.66 3.06 133.80
N ARG A 57 -8.23 4.15 134.44
CA ARG A 57 -8.03 5.44 133.74
C ARG A 57 -6.87 5.38 132.76
N ILE A 58 -5.75 4.75 133.12
CA ILE A 58 -4.60 4.59 132.21
C ILE A 58 -4.96 3.64 131.07
N ALA A 59 -5.54 2.49 131.39
CA ALA A 59 -6.00 1.51 130.40
C ALA A 59 -7.08 2.10 129.49
N GLY A 60 -8.02 2.89 130.02
CA GLY A 60 -9.07 3.55 129.24
C GLY A 60 -8.52 4.55 128.23
N VAL A 61 -7.51 5.35 128.59
CA VAL A 61 -6.85 6.28 127.64
C VAL A 61 -6.09 5.50 126.55
N MET A 62 -5.36 4.44 126.93
CA MET A 62 -4.63 3.60 125.97
C MET A 62 -5.56 2.83 125.03
N VAL A 63 -6.64 2.26 125.57
CA VAL A 63 -7.67 1.56 124.81
C VAL A 63 -8.41 2.52 123.89
N ASN A 64 -8.80 3.70 124.36
CA ASN A 64 -9.51 4.67 123.52
C ASN A 64 -8.61 5.20 122.39
N ARG A 65 -7.30 5.37 122.65
CA ARG A 65 -6.32 5.71 121.61
C ARG A 65 -6.16 4.56 120.61
N LEU A 66 -6.00 3.32 121.09
CA LEU A 66 -5.88 2.14 120.24
C LEU A 66 -7.12 1.93 119.37
N LEU A 67 -8.31 2.03 119.96
CA LEU A 67 -9.58 1.95 119.23
C LEU A 67 -9.63 3.05 118.17
N ASN A 68 -9.27 4.29 118.50
CA ASN A 68 -9.20 5.36 117.50
C ASN A 68 -8.15 5.11 116.39
N ASP A 69 -7.00 4.55 116.70
CA ASP A 69 -5.97 4.22 115.71
C ASP A 69 -6.37 3.00 114.84
N LEU A 70 -7.26 2.13 115.33
CA LEU A 70 -7.78 0.98 114.60
C LEU A 70 -9.01 1.31 113.76
N THR A 71 -9.98 2.04 114.32
CA THR A 71 -11.33 2.26 113.75
C THR A 71 -11.68 3.72 113.50
N GLY A 72 -10.85 4.68 113.95
CA GLY A 72 -11.05 6.10 113.72
C GLY A 72 -10.98 6.49 112.24
N SER A 73 -11.25 7.75 111.93
CA SER A 73 -11.31 8.27 110.55
C SER A 73 -10.00 8.11 109.77
N ASP A 74 -8.86 8.15 110.46
CA ASP A 74 -7.51 7.92 109.91
C ASP A 74 -6.90 6.59 110.40
N GLY A 75 -7.74 5.70 110.94
CA GLY A 75 -7.31 4.42 111.49
C GLY A 75 -7.01 3.36 110.42
N VAL A 76 -6.33 2.29 110.84
CA VAL A 76 -5.86 1.20 109.96
C VAL A 76 -6.99 0.54 109.17
N TYR A 77 -8.20 0.44 109.74
CA TYR A 77 -9.36 -0.11 109.03
C TYR A 77 -9.78 0.74 107.82
N GLN A 78 -9.75 2.08 107.93
CA GLN A 78 -10.09 2.95 106.80
C GLN A 78 -9.06 2.86 105.69
N ALA A 79 -7.77 2.71 106.05
CA ALA A 79 -6.70 2.46 105.08
C ALA A 79 -6.92 1.15 104.30
N TYR A 80 -7.23 0.05 104.99
CA TYR A 80 -7.54 -1.23 104.34
C TYR A 80 -8.80 -1.16 103.47
N ARG A 81 -9.82 -0.41 103.90
CA ARG A 81 -11.04 -0.20 103.10
C ARG A 81 -10.74 0.59 101.82
N GLN A 82 -9.91 1.63 101.91
CA GLN A 82 -9.50 2.43 100.77
C GLN A 82 -8.66 1.60 99.78
N GLU A 83 -7.72 0.79 100.29
CA GLU A 83 -6.91 -0.12 99.48
C GLU A 83 -7.78 -1.17 98.77
N ALA A 84 -8.73 -1.80 99.47
CA ALA A 84 -9.65 -2.77 98.89
C ALA A 84 -10.54 -2.15 97.79
N ALA A 85 -11.05 -0.93 98.00
CA ALA A 85 -11.83 -0.21 97.01
C ALA A 85 -10.99 0.15 95.76
N LEU A 86 -9.73 0.54 95.96
CA LEU A 86 -8.80 0.83 94.89
C LEU A 86 -8.45 -0.43 94.10
N ALA A 87 -8.21 -1.56 94.78
CA ALA A 87 -7.96 -2.86 94.16
C ALA A 87 -9.16 -3.34 93.33
N GLU A 88 -10.40 -3.16 93.83
CA GLU A 88 -11.62 -3.47 93.07
C GLU A 88 -11.73 -2.59 91.82
N GLN A 89 -11.45 -1.28 91.94
CA GLN A 89 -11.49 -0.36 90.80
C GLN A 89 -10.43 -0.70 89.75
N VAL A 90 -9.21 -1.03 90.16
CA VAL A 90 -8.13 -1.50 89.27
C VAL A 90 -8.52 -2.81 88.59
N GLY A 91 -9.13 -3.75 89.32
CA GLY A 91 -9.65 -5.01 88.76
C GLY A 91 -10.69 -4.77 87.66
N LYS A 92 -11.69 -3.92 87.93
CA LYS A 92 -12.72 -3.53 86.94
C LYS A 92 -12.12 -2.82 85.73
N GLN A 93 -11.19 -1.90 85.94
CA GLN A 93 -10.51 -1.20 84.84
C GLN A 93 -9.66 -2.15 84.00
N ARG A 94 -8.93 -3.07 84.62
CA ARG A 94 -8.13 -4.08 83.93
C ARG A 94 -9.00 -5.00 83.08
N GLN A 95 -10.11 -5.51 83.63
CA GLN A 95 -11.04 -6.35 82.88
C GLN A 95 -11.68 -5.60 81.70
N ALA A 96 -12.04 -4.32 81.91
CA ALA A 96 -12.56 -3.47 80.83
C ALA A 96 -11.48 -3.19 79.77
N ALA A 97 -10.23 -2.99 80.16
CA ALA A 97 -9.11 -2.80 79.25
C ALA A 97 -8.81 -4.06 78.44
N GLU A 98 -8.79 -5.24 79.07
CA GLU A 98 -8.62 -6.54 78.40
C GLU A 98 -9.76 -6.79 77.39
N THR A 99 -11.01 -6.51 77.77
CA THR A 99 -12.16 -6.65 76.86
C THR A 99 -12.07 -5.70 75.67
N ARG A 100 -11.68 -4.43 75.91
CA ARG A 100 -11.48 -3.45 74.83
C ARG A 100 -10.33 -3.85 73.92
N LEU A 101 -9.22 -4.33 74.48
CA LEU A 101 -8.07 -4.81 73.72
C LEU A 101 -8.47 -5.99 72.84
N GLN A 102 -9.20 -6.97 73.37
CA GLN A 102 -9.71 -8.10 72.61
C GLN A 102 -10.61 -7.64 71.45
N ALA A 103 -11.58 -6.77 71.74
CA ALA A 103 -12.46 -6.21 70.71
C ALA A 103 -11.69 -5.40 69.64
N THR A 104 -10.63 -4.69 70.02
CA THR A 104 -9.76 -3.99 69.07
C THR A 104 -8.96 -4.98 68.22
N LEU A 105 -8.40 -6.05 68.80
CA LEU A 105 -7.69 -7.09 68.07
C LEU A 105 -8.62 -7.82 67.09
N ASP A 106 -9.85 -8.13 67.50
CA ASP A 106 -10.85 -8.75 66.64
C ASP A 106 -11.18 -7.85 65.44
N LYS A 107 -11.37 -6.53 65.66
CA LYS A 107 -11.56 -5.55 64.58
C LYS A 107 -10.35 -5.42 63.66
N ILE A 108 -9.12 -5.52 64.19
CA ILE A 108 -7.91 -5.52 63.36
C ILE A 108 -7.89 -6.78 62.48
N GLY A 109 -8.25 -7.95 63.03
CA GLY A 109 -8.38 -9.18 62.27
C GLY A 109 -9.44 -9.10 61.18
N GLU A 110 -10.61 -8.56 61.50
CA GLU A 110 -11.70 -8.31 60.55
C GLU A 110 -11.27 -7.36 59.43
N PHE A 111 -10.64 -6.23 59.77
CA PHE A 111 -10.11 -5.27 58.79
C PHE A 111 -9.03 -5.90 57.91
N GLY A 112 -8.14 -6.72 58.47
CA GLY A 112 -7.13 -7.47 57.73
C GLY A 112 -7.76 -8.42 56.72
N ASN A 113 -8.76 -9.20 57.14
CA ASN A 113 -9.49 -10.12 56.26
C ASN A 113 -10.26 -9.37 55.16
N GLN A 114 -10.91 -8.26 55.50
CA GLN A 114 -11.64 -7.43 54.54
C GLN A 114 -10.69 -6.79 53.51
N SER A 115 -9.54 -6.27 53.96
CA SER A 115 -8.52 -5.72 53.07
C SER A 115 -7.97 -6.77 52.11
N LEU A 116 -7.77 -8.00 52.60
CA LEU A 116 -7.32 -9.13 51.79
C LEU A 116 -8.38 -9.56 50.77
N ALA A 117 -9.66 -9.55 51.17
CA ALA A 117 -10.78 -9.84 50.28
C ALA A 117 -10.88 -8.81 49.14
N VAL A 118 -10.81 -7.51 49.47
CA VAL A 118 -10.84 -6.42 48.47
C VAL A 118 -9.62 -6.50 47.54
N ALA A 119 -8.42 -6.79 48.05
CA ALA A 119 -7.23 -6.95 47.23
C ALA A 119 -7.33 -8.14 46.26
N ASN A 120 -7.87 -9.27 46.72
CA ASN A 120 -8.10 -10.45 45.88
C ASN A 120 -9.17 -10.21 44.82
N GLU A 121 -10.25 -9.52 45.16
CA GLU A 121 -11.30 -9.13 44.21
C GLU A 121 -10.75 -8.17 43.14
N ALA A 122 -9.99 -7.16 43.53
CA ALA A 122 -9.34 -6.24 42.60
C ALA A 122 -8.37 -6.96 41.66
N LYS A 123 -7.59 -7.92 42.19
CA LYS A 123 -6.70 -8.76 41.38
C LYS A 123 -7.47 -9.64 40.40
N ALA A 124 -8.52 -10.33 40.85
CA ALA A 124 -9.35 -11.16 39.98
C ALA A 124 -10.03 -10.33 38.88
N GLY A 125 -10.49 -9.12 39.21
CA GLY A 125 -10.99 -8.14 38.26
C GLY A 125 -9.94 -7.78 37.21
N ALA A 126 -8.73 -7.42 37.64
CA ALA A 126 -7.62 -7.10 36.75
C ALA A 126 -7.23 -8.27 35.83
N ASP A 127 -7.10 -9.48 36.37
CA ASP A 127 -6.75 -10.69 35.61
C ASP A 127 -7.82 -10.99 34.53
N SER A 128 -9.11 -10.83 34.86
CA SER A 128 -10.21 -11.01 33.89
C SER A 128 -10.20 -9.97 32.77
N ILE A 129 -9.91 -8.70 33.10
CA ILE A 129 -9.78 -7.61 32.13
C ILE A 129 -8.60 -7.87 31.20
N ILE A 130 -7.44 -8.29 31.74
CA ILE A 130 -6.25 -8.62 30.95
C ILE A 130 -6.55 -9.79 30.02
N ALA A 131 -7.15 -10.88 30.52
CA ALA A 131 -7.49 -12.04 29.70
C ALA A 131 -8.47 -11.71 28.56
N THR A 132 -9.50 -10.91 28.85
CA THR A 132 -10.47 -10.47 27.85
C THR A 132 -9.81 -9.55 26.81
N SER A 133 -8.95 -8.63 27.25
CA SER A 133 -8.22 -7.71 26.37
C SER A 133 -7.25 -8.45 25.44
N LEU A 134 -6.50 -9.42 25.98
CA LEU A 134 -5.61 -10.27 25.18
C LEU A 134 -6.40 -11.10 24.16
N SER A 135 -7.54 -11.66 24.56
CA SER A 135 -8.40 -12.45 23.65
C SER A 135 -8.94 -11.57 22.51
N LEU A 136 -9.41 -10.36 22.82
CA LEU A 136 -9.87 -9.40 21.81
C LEU A 136 -8.73 -8.97 20.87
N LEU A 137 -7.53 -8.70 21.39
CA LEU A 137 -6.36 -8.37 20.57
C LEU A 137 -5.97 -9.53 19.64
N LEU A 138 -5.95 -10.77 20.14
CA LEU A 138 -5.65 -11.95 19.34
C LEU A 138 -6.68 -12.16 18.23
N ILE A 139 -7.98 -12.00 18.53
CA ILE A 139 -9.04 -12.07 17.53
C ILE A 139 -8.88 -10.96 16.49
N ALA A 140 -8.61 -9.71 16.91
CA ALA A 140 -8.38 -8.59 16.00
C ALA A 140 -7.16 -8.82 15.09
N CYS A 141 -6.04 -9.32 15.63
CA CYS A 141 -4.87 -9.70 14.85
C CYS A 141 -5.18 -10.82 13.86
N LEU A 142 -5.90 -11.87 14.29
CA LEU A 142 -6.29 -12.96 13.41
C LEU A 142 -7.18 -12.47 12.26
N LEU A 143 -8.18 -11.64 12.55
CA LEU A 143 -9.05 -11.03 11.54
C LEU A 143 -8.25 -10.15 10.57
N ALA A 144 -7.29 -9.37 11.07
CA ALA A 144 -6.42 -8.55 10.23
C ALA A 144 -5.57 -9.41 9.28
N VAL A 145 -4.99 -10.52 9.77
CA VAL A 145 -4.22 -11.46 8.94
C VAL A 145 -5.11 -12.13 7.89
N VAL A 146 -6.30 -12.59 8.27
CA VAL A 146 -7.26 -13.19 7.32
C VAL A 146 -7.68 -12.18 6.26
N ALA A 147 -8.02 -10.94 6.66
CA ALA A 147 -8.37 -9.87 5.73
C ALA A 147 -7.21 -9.56 4.77
N ALA A 148 -5.98 -9.45 5.28
CA ALA A 148 -4.79 -9.24 4.45
C ALA A 148 -4.57 -10.39 3.45
N ALA A 149 -4.74 -11.64 3.87
CA ALA A 149 -4.62 -12.80 2.99
C ALA A 149 -5.72 -12.83 1.92
N VAL A 150 -6.97 -12.53 2.28
CA VAL A 150 -8.10 -12.47 1.34
C VAL A 150 -7.91 -11.35 0.33
N ILE A 151 -7.59 -10.13 0.78
CA ILE A 151 -7.36 -8.99 -0.11
C ILE A 151 -6.15 -9.25 -1.01
N GLY A 152 -5.03 -9.72 -0.44
CA GLY A 152 -3.82 -10.01 -1.19
C GLY A 152 -4.03 -11.08 -2.27
N THR A 153 -4.72 -12.17 -1.94
CA THR A 153 -5.05 -13.21 -2.93
C THR A 153 -6.04 -12.70 -3.98
N TRP A 154 -7.07 -11.96 -3.59
CA TRP A 154 -8.05 -11.37 -4.51
C TRP A 154 -7.39 -10.43 -5.52
N VAL A 155 -6.54 -9.51 -5.07
CA VAL A 155 -5.77 -8.60 -5.94
C VAL A 155 -4.83 -9.38 -6.85
N ALA A 156 -4.08 -10.35 -6.31
CA ALA A 156 -3.16 -11.16 -7.09
C ALA A 156 -3.87 -11.91 -8.23
N PHE A 157 -5.04 -12.51 -7.96
CA PHE A 157 -5.84 -13.17 -9.00
C PHE A 157 -6.50 -12.19 -9.97
N SER A 158 -6.97 -11.04 -9.48
CA SER A 158 -7.61 -10.01 -10.29
C SER A 158 -6.67 -9.47 -11.37
N LEU A 159 -5.38 -9.31 -11.05
CA LEU A 159 -4.33 -8.82 -11.97
C LEU A 159 -3.64 -9.93 -12.77
N ARG A 160 -3.25 -11.03 -12.13
CA ARG A 160 -2.40 -12.05 -12.78
C ARG A 160 -3.14 -12.80 -13.90
N ARG A 161 -4.44 -13.07 -13.71
CA ARG A 161 -5.25 -13.78 -14.72
C ARG A 161 -5.40 -12.99 -16.03
N PRO A 162 -5.86 -11.73 -16.04
CA PRO A 162 -5.94 -10.96 -17.28
C PRO A 162 -4.55 -10.78 -17.89
N LEU A 163 -3.51 -10.41 -17.12
CA LEU A 163 -2.16 -10.25 -17.66
C LEU A 163 -1.65 -11.51 -18.36
N ALA A 164 -1.93 -12.70 -17.82
CA ALA A 164 -1.59 -13.96 -18.47
C ALA A 164 -2.38 -14.17 -19.78
N ALA A 165 -3.67 -13.84 -19.80
CA ALA A 165 -4.50 -13.93 -21.00
C ALA A 165 -4.00 -12.96 -22.10
N PHE A 166 -3.72 -11.70 -21.75
CA PHE A 166 -3.15 -10.71 -22.66
C PHE A 166 -1.80 -11.18 -23.21
N ARG A 167 -0.93 -11.75 -22.36
CA ARG A 167 0.35 -12.29 -22.78
C ARG A 167 0.20 -13.39 -23.83
N GLU A 168 -0.74 -14.31 -23.66
CA GLU A 168 -0.93 -15.43 -24.59
C GLU A 168 -1.48 -14.95 -25.95
N VAL A 169 -2.45 -14.03 -25.92
CA VAL A 169 -3.00 -13.41 -27.14
C VAL A 169 -1.92 -12.60 -27.86
N LEU A 170 -1.13 -11.80 -27.13
CA LEU A 170 -0.03 -11.03 -27.71
C LEU A 170 1.06 -11.92 -28.30
N LYS A 171 1.40 -13.03 -27.64
CA LYS A 171 2.36 -14.01 -28.19
C LYS A 171 1.88 -14.59 -29.52
N THR A 172 0.57 -14.80 -29.66
CA THR A 172 -0.02 -15.28 -30.91
C THR A 172 -0.02 -14.17 -31.96
N LEU A 173 -0.36 -12.94 -31.58
CA LEU A 173 -0.31 -11.77 -32.45
C LEU A 173 1.11 -11.53 -33.00
N THR A 174 2.15 -11.64 -32.16
CA THR A 174 3.55 -11.46 -32.58
C THR A 174 4.07 -12.60 -33.45
N SER A 175 3.42 -13.78 -33.41
CA SER A 175 3.70 -14.87 -34.35
C SER A 175 3.12 -14.62 -35.76
N GLY A 176 2.36 -13.54 -35.94
CA GLY A 176 1.77 -13.13 -37.22
C GLY A 176 0.30 -13.53 -37.39
N ASP A 177 -0.30 -14.28 -36.46
CA ASP A 177 -1.74 -14.55 -36.53
C ASP A 177 -2.54 -13.40 -35.91
N MET A 178 -3.02 -12.51 -36.77
CA MET A 178 -3.83 -11.37 -36.38
C MET A 178 -5.31 -11.72 -36.15
N ARG A 179 -5.75 -12.96 -36.36
CA ARG A 179 -7.17 -13.34 -36.18
C ARG A 179 -7.59 -13.46 -34.72
N VAL A 180 -6.64 -13.32 -33.80
CA VAL A 180 -6.88 -13.34 -32.37
C VAL A 180 -7.71 -12.15 -31.89
N ARG A 181 -8.42 -12.37 -30.79
CA ARG A 181 -9.24 -11.35 -30.13
C ARG A 181 -8.99 -11.37 -28.63
N PHE A 182 -8.90 -10.19 -28.04
CA PHE A 182 -8.87 -9.99 -26.61
C PHE A 182 -10.29 -10.06 -26.05
N ASP A 183 -10.46 -10.71 -24.90
CA ASP A 183 -11.74 -10.79 -24.20
C ASP A 183 -12.13 -9.42 -23.63
N VAL A 184 -13.31 -8.94 -24.00
CA VAL A 184 -13.89 -7.65 -23.60
C VAL A 184 -15.14 -7.82 -22.73
N SER A 185 -15.38 -9.02 -22.21
CA SER A 185 -16.51 -9.30 -21.31
C SER A 185 -16.41 -8.58 -19.97
N ARG A 186 -15.18 -8.23 -19.55
CA ARG A 186 -14.92 -7.45 -18.34
C ARG A 186 -15.31 -5.98 -18.52
N ARG A 187 -15.88 -5.40 -17.46
CA ARG A 187 -16.27 -3.98 -17.37
C ARG A 187 -15.28 -3.19 -16.52
N ASP A 188 -14.02 -3.57 -16.56
CA ASP A 188 -12.90 -2.92 -15.87
C ASP A 188 -11.89 -2.40 -16.91
N GLU A 189 -10.78 -1.84 -16.44
CA GLU A 189 -9.72 -1.27 -17.26
C GLU A 189 -9.09 -2.31 -18.20
N PHE A 190 -9.11 -3.60 -17.84
CA PHE A 190 -8.62 -4.67 -18.71
C PHE A 190 -9.58 -4.97 -19.86
N GLY A 191 -10.90 -4.86 -19.62
CA GLY A 191 -11.89 -4.95 -20.70
C GLY A 191 -11.74 -3.83 -21.73
N GLU A 192 -11.56 -2.60 -21.25
CA GLU A 192 -11.32 -1.43 -22.10
C GLU A 192 -10.01 -1.57 -22.90
N LEU A 193 -8.92 -1.96 -22.25
CA LEU A 193 -7.64 -2.24 -22.90
C LEU A 193 -7.75 -3.35 -23.97
N GLY A 194 -8.54 -4.39 -23.70
CA GLY A 194 -8.85 -5.44 -24.67
C GLY A 194 -9.58 -4.89 -25.90
N GLY A 195 -10.48 -3.93 -25.70
CA GLY A 195 -11.16 -3.21 -26.78
C GLY A 195 -10.18 -2.47 -27.68
N TYR A 196 -9.30 -1.65 -27.10
CA TYR A 196 -8.29 -0.91 -27.88
C TYR A 196 -7.32 -1.83 -28.63
N LEU A 197 -6.91 -2.94 -28.03
CA LEU A 197 -6.05 -3.92 -28.69
C LEU A 197 -6.76 -4.66 -29.84
N ASN A 198 -8.06 -4.89 -29.73
CA ASN A 198 -8.87 -5.44 -30.82
C ASN A 198 -8.97 -4.47 -32.01
N GLU A 199 -9.18 -3.18 -31.74
CA GLU A 199 -9.21 -2.12 -32.76
C GLU A 199 -7.85 -1.96 -33.46
N PHE A 200 -6.76 -1.98 -32.67
CA PHE A 200 -5.40 -1.98 -33.21
C PHE A 200 -5.15 -3.19 -34.12
N THR A 201 -5.53 -4.39 -33.68
CA THR A 201 -5.38 -5.62 -34.48
C THR A 201 -6.21 -5.56 -35.77
N GLN A 202 -7.41 -5.00 -35.72
CA GLN A 202 -8.25 -4.80 -36.91
C GLN A 202 -7.61 -3.81 -37.90
N SER A 203 -7.04 -2.72 -37.40
CA SER A 203 -6.34 -1.74 -38.22
C SER A 203 -5.12 -2.36 -38.92
N LEU A 204 -4.34 -3.18 -38.20
CA LEU A 204 -3.23 -3.94 -38.79
C LEU A 204 -3.72 -4.89 -39.89
N GLN A 205 -4.77 -5.67 -39.65
CA GLN A 205 -5.34 -6.56 -40.67
C GLN A 205 -5.75 -5.80 -41.93
N GLN A 206 -6.38 -4.63 -41.79
CA GLN A 206 -6.78 -3.80 -42.92
C GLN A 206 -5.57 -3.31 -43.71
N THR A 207 -4.53 -2.83 -43.03
CA THR A 207 -3.28 -2.40 -43.66
C THR A 207 -2.63 -3.54 -44.44
N PHE A 208 -2.55 -4.74 -43.87
CA PHE A 208 -2.00 -5.90 -44.58
C PHE A 208 -2.82 -6.30 -45.80
N ARG A 209 -4.16 -6.25 -45.74
CA ARG A 209 -5.01 -6.49 -46.92
C ARG A 209 -4.77 -5.48 -48.03
N GLN A 210 -4.62 -4.21 -47.69
CA GLN A 210 -4.30 -3.16 -48.66
C GLN A 210 -2.91 -3.35 -49.28
N LEU A 211 -1.94 -3.80 -48.48
CA LEU A 211 -0.58 -4.08 -48.94
C LEU A 211 -0.57 -5.26 -49.93
N ILE A 212 -1.29 -6.35 -49.61
CA ILE A 212 -1.45 -7.51 -50.50
C ILE A 212 -2.11 -7.07 -51.82
N GLY A 213 -3.21 -6.32 -51.77
CA GLY A 213 -3.88 -5.83 -52.98
C GLY A 213 -2.99 -4.91 -53.83
N SER A 214 -2.17 -4.08 -53.19
CA SER A 214 -1.17 -3.25 -53.89
C SER A 214 -0.08 -4.10 -54.54
N ALA A 215 0.38 -5.16 -53.88
CA ALA A 215 1.37 -6.08 -54.42
C ALA A 215 0.84 -6.86 -55.63
N ASP A 216 -0.42 -7.33 -55.58
CA ASP A 216 -1.08 -7.97 -56.73
C ASP A 216 -1.22 -7.03 -57.92
N THR A 217 -1.61 -5.78 -57.65
CA THR A 217 -1.70 -4.74 -58.69
C THR A 217 -0.33 -4.48 -59.33
N LEU A 218 0.72 -4.37 -58.50
CA LEU A 218 2.08 -4.19 -58.98
C LEU A 218 2.56 -5.37 -59.82
N ALA A 219 2.26 -6.61 -59.42
CA ALA A 219 2.58 -7.81 -60.19
C ALA A 219 1.88 -7.82 -61.55
N LEU A 220 0.60 -7.43 -61.59
CA LEU A 220 -0.17 -7.32 -62.83
C LEU A 220 0.42 -6.26 -63.77
N THR A 221 0.73 -5.06 -63.24
CA THR A 221 1.38 -3.99 -64.02
C THR A 221 2.76 -4.40 -64.54
N ALA A 222 3.56 -5.11 -63.73
CA ALA A 222 4.85 -5.62 -64.17
C ALA A 222 4.71 -6.62 -65.33
N SER A 223 3.73 -7.53 -65.26
CA SER A 223 3.42 -8.47 -66.35
C SER A 223 2.98 -7.74 -67.63
N GLN A 224 2.13 -6.71 -67.50
CA GLN A 224 1.71 -5.89 -68.63
C GLN A 224 2.89 -5.13 -69.26
N ASN A 225 3.77 -4.55 -68.45
CA ASN A 225 4.96 -3.88 -68.93
C ASN A 225 5.91 -4.83 -69.67
N ALA A 226 6.07 -6.07 -69.18
CA ALA A 226 6.88 -7.08 -69.87
C ALA A 226 6.31 -7.39 -71.27
N GLN A 227 4.99 -7.56 -71.38
CA GLN A 227 4.31 -7.79 -72.66
C GLN A 227 4.43 -6.60 -73.62
N ILE A 228 4.26 -5.37 -73.12
CA ILE A 228 4.43 -4.14 -73.90
C ILE A 228 5.88 -4.00 -74.37
N SER A 229 6.86 -4.33 -73.53
CA SER A 229 8.27 -4.29 -73.89
C SER A 229 8.58 -5.28 -75.01
N GLU A 230 8.08 -6.51 -74.94
CA GLU A 230 8.25 -7.51 -76.00
C GLU A 230 7.59 -7.09 -77.31
N GLN A 231 6.39 -6.49 -77.25
CA GLN A 231 5.74 -5.91 -78.43
C GLN A 231 6.57 -4.76 -79.01
N THR A 232 7.10 -3.88 -78.16
CA THR A 232 7.93 -2.75 -78.58
C THR A 232 9.20 -3.23 -79.28
N THR A 233 9.88 -4.25 -78.75
CA THR A 233 11.05 -4.86 -79.41
C THR A 233 10.70 -5.35 -80.81
N ARG A 234 9.57 -6.06 -80.98
CA ARG A 234 9.12 -6.50 -82.32
C ARG A 234 8.87 -5.35 -83.28
N VAL A 235 8.20 -4.29 -82.82
CA VAL A 235 7.95 -3.09 -83.64
C VAL A 235 9.25 -2.39 -84.04
N VAL A 236 10.22 -2.33 -83.13
CA VAL A 236 11.55 -1.76 -83.41
C VAL A 236 12.30 -2.59 -84.47
N ASP A 237 12.23 -3.92 -84.40
CA ASP A 237 12.82 -4.80 -85.42
C ASP A 237 12.15 -4.61 -86.80
N GLU A 238 10.81 -4.55 -86.86
CA GLU A 238 10.09 -4.24 -88.11
C GLU A 238 10.47 -2.85 -88.66
N GLN A 239 10.61 -1.86 -87.79
CA GLN A 239 11.00 -0.51 -88.18
C GLN A 239 12.43 -0.47 -88.73
N LYS A 240 13.35 -1.25 -88.16
CA LYS A 240 14.71 -1.43 -88.66
C LYS A 240 14.70 -2.00 -90.08
N ASP A 241 13.88 -3.01 -90.35
CA ASP A 241 13.77 -3.60 -91.70
C ASP A 241 13.19 -2.62 -92.73
N ARG A 242 12.21 -1.81 -92.32
CA ARG A 242 11.68 -0.72 -93.16
C ARG A 242 12.74 0.34 -93.45
N LEU A 243 13.55 0.72 -92.47
CA LEU A 243 14.65 1.66 -92.66
C LEU A 243 15.74 1.10 -93.59
N ASN A 244 16.09 -0.18 -93.48
CA ASN A 244 17.02 -0.83 -94.40
C ASN A 244 16.50 -0.83 -95.85
N SER A 245 15.19 -1.07 -96.01
CA SER A 245 14.53 -1.02 -97.32
C SER A 245 14.52 0.40 -97.89
N ALA A 246 14.21 1.40 -97.06
CA ALA A 246 14.25 2.81 -97.45
C ALA A 246 15.67 3.27 -97.82
N ALA A 247 16.69 2.85 -97.07
CA ALA A 247 18.08 3.13 -97.41
C ALA A 247 18.49 2.49 -98.75
N SER A 248 18.04 1.27 -99.02
CA SER A 248 18.27 0.60 -100.30
C SER A 248 17.59 1.34 -101.45
N ALA A 249 16.33 1.77 -101.27
CA ALA A 249 15.62 2.59 -102.24
C ALA A 249 16.30 3.96 -102.46
N MET A 250 16.88 4.56 -101.41
CA MET A 250 17.66 5.80 -101.53
C MET A 250 18.93 5.59 -102.35
N ASN A 251 19.64 4.46 -102.19
CA ASN A 251 20.80 4.13 -103.04
C ASN A 251 20.40 3.95 -104.52
N GLU A 252 19.26 3.31 -104.78
CA GLU A 252 18.73 3.14 -106.14
C GLU A 252 18.28 4.48 -106.74
N MET A 253 17.65 5.35 -105.94
CA MET A 253 17.32 6.72 -106.31
C MET A 253 18.58 7.54 -106.62
N GLU A 254 19.64 7.43 -105.82
CA GLU A 254 20.92 8.10 -106.06
C GLU A 254 21.52 7.68 -107.41
N SER A 255 21.57 6.37 -107.68
CA SER A 255 22.00 5.84 -108.98
C SER A 255 21.15 6.35 -110.14
N THR A 256 19.84 6.46 -109.94
CA THR A 256 18.91 6.97 -110.96
C THR A 256 19.16 8.44 -111.24
N VAL A 257 19.37 9.25 -110.20
CA VAL A 257 19.71 10.68 -110.34
C VAL A 257 21.05 10.84 -111.06
N GLU A 258 22.04 10.00 -110.76
CA GLU A 258 23.33 10.01 -111.46
C GLU A 258 23.17 9.64 -112.94
N GLU A 259 22.35 8.63 -113.25
CA GLU A 259 22.05 8.27 -114.64
C GLU A 259 21.34 9.41 -115.38
N VAL A 260 20.31 10.02 -114.77
CA VAL A 260 19.59 11.17 -115.36
C VAL A 260 20.54 12.34 -115.62
N ALA A 261 21.44 12.65 -114.68
CA ALA A 261 22.45 13.69 -114.86
C ALA A 261 23.40 13.38 -116.02
N ARG A 262 23.86 12.13 -116.13
CA ARG A 262 24.71 11.66 -117.23
C ARG A 262 24.00 11.76 -118.59
N ARG A 263 22.75 11.31 -118.66
CA ARG A 263 21.89 11.42 -119.87
C ARG A 263 21.64 12.87 -120.27
N ALA A 264 21.44 13.76 -119.31
CA ALA A 264 21.29 15.19 -119.58
C ALA A 264 22.59 15.79 -120.16
N GLN A 265 23.75 15.36 -119.67
CA GLN A 265 25.06 15.78 -120.19
C GLN A 265 25.31 15.23 -121.60
N ASP A 266 25.01 13.96 -121.86
CA ASP A 266 25.10 13.35 -123.19
C ASP A 266 24.18 14.06 -124.19
N THR A 267 22.95 14.35 -123.77
CA THR A 267 21.96 15.10 -124.57
C THR A 267 22.48 16.50 -124.90
N ARG A 268 23.07 17.21 -123.93
CA ARG A 268 23.72 18.51 -124.17
C ARG A 268 24.82 18.39 -125.23
N GLY A 269 25.70 17.40 -125.13
CA GLY A 269 26.75 17.17 -126.12
C GLY A 269 26.22 16.86 -127.53
N ALA A 270 25.12 16.11 -127.63
CA ALA A 270 24.45 15.83 -128.90
C ALA A 270 23.79 17.09 -129.51
N VAL A 271 23.17 17.93 -128.68
CA VAL A 271 22.60 19.23 -129.09
C VAL A 271 23.70 20.15 -129.60
N ASP A 272 24.83 20.26 -128.89
CA ASP A 272 25.98 21.06 -129.32
C ASP A 272 26.53 20.57 -130.68
N SER A 273 26.68 19.26 -130.85
CA SER A 273 27.10 18.64 -132.12
C SER A 273 26.12 18.91 -133.26
N THR A 274 24.81 18.86 -132.98
CA THR A 274 23.75 19.16 -133.96
C THR A 274 23.76 20.63 -134.35
N SER A 275 24.01 21.53 -133.39
CA SER A 275 24.17 22.96 -133.62
C SER A 275 25.38 23.23 -134.55
N GLU A 276 26.52 22.58 -134.30
CA GLU A 276 27.68 22.65 -135.20
C GLU A 276 27.37 22.15 -136.61
N LEU A 277 26.69 21.00 -136.73
CA LEU A 277 26.32 20.44 -138.03
C LEU A 277 25.36 21.37 -138.78
N THR A 278 24.38 21.94 -138.09
CA THR A 278 23.43 22.90 -138.66
C THR A 278 24.15 24.15 -139.16
N ASN A 279 25.12 24.67 -138.41
CA ASN A 279 25.99 25.76 -138.85
C ASN A 279 26.79 25.39 -140.11
N LYS A 280 27.33 24.17 -140.20
CA LYS A 280 28.03 23.67 -141.41
C LYS A 280 27.08 23.55 -142.60
N VAL A 281 25.87 23.03 -142.40
CA VAL A 281 24.84 22.95 -143.45
C VAL A 281 24.45 24.34 -143.93
N GLN A 282 24.24 25.29 -143.02
CA GLN A 282 23.90 26.67 -143.37
C GLN A 282 25.01 27.32 -144.23
N LYS A 283 26.29 27.09 -143.89
CA LYS A 283 27.43 27.51 -144.72
C LYS A 283 27.39 26.88 -146.11
N ARG A 284 27.18 25.56 -146.20
CA ARG A 284 27.06 24.85 -147.50
C ARG A 284 25.88 25.32 -148.34
N VAL A 285 24.73 25.60 -147.73
CA VAL A 285 23.56 26.15 -148.43
C VAL A 285 23.88 27.55 -148.95
N ALA A 286 24.54 28.40 -148.15
CA ALA A 286 24.98 29.71 -148.59
C ALA A 286 25.96 29.62 -149.79
N GLU A 287 26.96 28.72 -149.72
CA GLU A 287 27.85 28.41 -150.85
C GLU A 287 27.08 27.92 -152.09
N THR A 288 26.10 27.03 -151.89
CA THR A 288 25.27 26.50 -152.98
C THR A 288 24.43 27.59 -153.63
N ILE A 289 23.86 28.51 -152.86
CA ILE A 289 23.12 29.67 -153.40
C ILE A 289 24.05 30.57 -154.22
N VAL A 290 25.29 30.81 -153.76
CA VAL A 290 26.30 31.56 -154.52
C VAL A 290 26.62 30.83 -155.83
N ASN A 291 26.85 29.52 -155.79
CA ASN A 291 27.12 28.71 -156.99
C ASN A 291 25.93 28.71 -157.97
N ILE A 292 24.69 28.59 -157.49
CA ILE A 292 23.48 28.68 -158.32
C ILE A 292 23.38 30.06 -158.97
N ARG A 293 23.65 31.14 -158.24
CA ARG A 293 23.69 32.50 -158.82
C ARG A 293 24.76 32.62 -159.90
N GLN A 294 25.95 32.10 -159.66
CA GLN A 294 27.02 32.07 -160.66
C GLN A 294 26.63 31.23 -161.88
N GLN A 295 26.02 30.05 -161.69
CA GLN A 295 25.54 29.21 -162.79
C GLN A 295 24.43 29.89 -163.59
N ALA A 296 23.45 30.53 -162.92
CA ALA A 296 22.41 31.30 -163.59
C ALA A 296 23.00 32.47 -164.40
N GLU A 297 24.03 33.14 -163.89
CA GLU A 297 24.76 34.18 -164.65
C GLU A 297 25.49 33.59 -165.86
N GLN A 298 26.15 32.44 -165.73
CA GLN A 298 26.80 31.73 -166.83
C GLN A 298 25.79 31.26 -167.89
N VAL A 299 24.62 30.76 -167.49
CA VAL A 299 23.53 30.38 -168.40
C VAL A 299 22.99 31.61 -169.13
N ASN A 300 22.78 32.73 -168.43
CA ASN A 300 22.38 33.99 -169.07
C ASN A 300 23.43 34.49 -170.07
N LYS A 301 24.73 34.40 -169.74
CA LYS A 301 25.82 34.73 -170.68
C LYS A 301 25.82 33.80 -171.89
N ALA A 302 25.67 32.49 -171.70
CA ALA A 302 25.60 31.52 -172.79
C ALA A 302 24.36 31.72 -173.68
N SER A 303 23.20 32.04 -173.09
CA SER A 303 21.98 32.38 -173.83
C SER A 303 22.18 33.64 -174.68
N ALA A 304 22.82 34.68 -174.14
CA ALA A 304 23.13 35.90 -174.88
C ALA A 304 24.06 35.64 -176.08
N VAL A 305 25.08 34.80 -175.92
CA VAL A 305 25.97 34.38 -177.03
C VAL A 305 25.22 33.59 -178.10
N THR A 306 24.23 32.78 -177.70
CA THR A 306 23.41 32.01 -178.65
C THR A 306 22.46 32.92 -179.43
N ASP A 307 21.87 33.94 -178.79
CA ASP A 307 21.08 34.99 -179.44
C ASP A 307 21.95 35.85 -180.40
N GLU A 308 23.22 36.07 -180.07
CA GLU A 308 24.15 36.82 -180.93
C GLU A 308 24.58 36.02 -182.17
N LEU A 309 24.64 34.68 -182.07
CA LEU A 309 24.91 33.77 -183.21
C LEU A 309 23.70 33.59 -184.16
N GLN A 310 22.50 34.02 -183.77
CA GLN A 310 21.29 33.96 -184.59
C GLN A 310 21.03 35.23 -185.43
N LYS A 311 21.95 36.20 -185.43
CA LYS A 311 21.94 37.39 -186.30
C LYS A 311 23.02 37.34 -187.37
#